data_AF-A0AAP0KXP3-F1
#
_entry.id   AF-A0AAP0KXP3-F1
#
_cell.length_a   1.000
_cell.length_b   1.000
_cell.length_c   1.000
_cell.angle_alpha   90.00
_cell.angle_beta   90.00
_cell.angle_gamma   90.00
#
_symmetry.space_group_name_H-M   'P 1'
#
loop_
_entity.id
_entity.type
_entity.pdbx_description
1 polymer ?
#
loop_
_entity_poly.entity_id
_entity_poly.type
_entity_poly.pdbx_seq_one_letter_code
_entity_poly.pdbx_strand_id
1 'polypeptide(L)'
;MASQIVTLKVLERQKARYGDLYNEHNVAISGIHTHAGPGGYLQYVVYIVTSLGFARQSFDVIVDGIEKSIVQAHENLRPGSIFVNKGEILDAGVNRSPSAYLNNPEAERSKYKYNVDKEMTLLKFVDKQWGPVGSFNWFATHGTSMSRTNSLISGDNKGLLARFMEDLVNRVDFGRC
;
A
#
# COMPACT_ATOMS: atom_id res chain seq x y z
N MET A 1 5.85 6.97 0.46
CA MET A 1 5.74 6.66 1.90
C MET A 1 4.50 7.35 2.44
N ALA A 2 3.92 6.90 3.55
CA ALA A 2 2.93 7.72 4.27
C ALA A 2 3.62 8.99 4.80
N SER A 3 2.90 10.12 4.78
CA SER A 3 3.43 11.45 5.09
C SER A 3 2.55 12.12 6.13
N GLN A 4 3.13 12.70 7.18
CA GLN A 4 2.36 13.35 8.25
C GLN A 4 1.45 14.46 7.70
N ILE A 5 1.99 15.37 6.88
CA ILE A 5 1.19 16.46 6.27
C ILE A 5 0.08 15.92 5.36
N VAL A 6 0.30 14.81 4.66
CA VAL A 6 -0.74 14.17 3.85
C VAL A 6 -1.84 13.61 4.75
N THR A 7 -1.48 12.88 5.81
CA THR A 7 -2.45 12.33 6.77
C THR A 7 -3.28 13.42 7.44
N LEU A 8 -2.63 14.47 7.94
CA LEU A 8 -3.33 15.60 8.57
C LEU A 8 -4.29 16.27 7.58
N LYS A 9 -3.86 16.50 6.34
CA LYS A 9 -4.71 17.16 5.34
C LYS A 9 -5.89 16.29 4.92
N VAL A 10 -5.68 14.98 4.76
CA VAL A 10 -6.78 14.04 4.47
C VAL A 10 -7.78 14.02 5.63
N LEU A 11 -7.33 13.91 6.88
CA LEU A 11 -8.21 13.93 8.05
C LEU A 11 -8.98 15.26 8.17
N GLU A 12 -8.34 16.40 7.91
CA GLU A 12 -9.01 17.71 7.86
C GLU A 12 -10.17 17.72 6.85
N ARG A 13 -9.94 17.24 5.63
CA ARG A 13 -10.96 17.19 4.58
C ARG A 13 -12.07 16.19 4.87
N GLN A 14 -11.72 15.02 5.40
CA GLN A 14 -12.70 14.02 5.82
C GLN A 14 -13.56 14.54 6.97
N LYS A 15 -12.99 15.28 7.92
CA LYS A 15 -13.73 15.91 9.02
C LYS A 15 -14.71 16.97 8.53
N ALA A 16 -14.29 17.81 7.58
CA ALA A 16 -15.16 18.79 6.96
C ALA A 16 -16.35 18.15 6.21
N ARG A 17 -16.19 16.95 5.67
CA ARG A 17 -17.22 16.23 4.90
C ARG A 17 -18.13 15.34 5.75
N TYR A 18 -17.56 14.58 6.67
CA TYR A 18 -18.23 13.49 7.39
C TYR A 18 -18.25 13.69 8.92
N GLY A 19 -17.87 14.87 9.42
CA GLY A 19 -17.79 15.14 10.85
C GLY A 19 -16.77 14.22 11.54
N ASP A 20 -17.11 13.65 12.68
CA ASP A 20 -16.19 12.82 13.46
C ASP A 20 -16.12 11.35 13.00
N LEU A 21 -16.79 10.98 11.89
CA LEU A 21 -16.84 9.60 11.39
C LEU A 21 -15.46 9.06 11.01
N TYR A 22 -14.63 9.87 10.37
CA TYR A 22 -13.26 9.53 9.95
C TYR A 22 -12.27 10.40 10.72
N ASN A 23 -11.48 9.77 11.58
CA ASN A 23 -10.56 10.44 12.50
C ASN A 23 -9.26 9.63 12.64
N GLU A 24 -8.32 10.18 13.41
CA GLU A 24 -7.00 9.61 13.65
C GLU A 24 -7.02 8.21 14.30
N HIS A 25 -8.12 7.83 14.94
CA HIS A 25 -8.24 6.52 15.59
C HIS A 25 -8.69 5.42 14.62
N ASN A 26 -9.30 5.76 13.48
CA ASN A 26 -9.89 4.79 12.56
C ASN A 26 -9.47 4.92 11.09
N VAL A 27 -8.62 5.90 10.74
CA VAL A 27 -8.03 6.03 9.40
C VAL A 27 -6.54 5.71 9.43
N ALA A 28 -6.13 4.72 8.64
CA ALA A 28 -4.74 4.40 8.40
C ALA A 28 -4.37 4.62 6.93
N ILE A 29 -3.29 5.37 6.69
CA ILE A 29 -2.74 5.61 5.34
C ILE A 29 -1.40 4.89 5.24
N SER A 30 -1.29 3.96 4.29
CA SER A 30 -0.08 3.19 4.03
C SER A 30 0.35 3.35 2.58
N GLY A 31 1.65 3.51 2.35
CA GLY A 31 2.22 3.57 1.01
C GLY A 31 2.93 2.28 0.65
N ILE A 32 2.76 1.80 -0.59
CA ILE A 32 3.41 0.56 -1.09
C ILE A 32 4.94 0.62 -1.20
N HIS A 33 5.55 1.76 -0.84
CA HIS A 33 6.99 1.99 -0.88
C HIS A 33 7.63 1.79 -2.28
N THR A 34 6.93 2.21 -3.34
CA THR A 34 7.55 2.42 -4.67
C THR A 34 8.58 3.57 -4.60
N HIS A 35 9.70 3.39 -5.30
CA HIS A 35 10.74 4.40 -5.50
C HIS A 35 10.60 5.15 -6.84
N ALA A 36 9.54 4.85 -7.61
CA ALA A 36 9.28 5.44 -8.93
C ALA A 36 8.06 6.39 -8.92
N GLY A 37 7.86 7.13 -7.84
CA GLY A 37 6.83 8.18 -7.74
C GLY A 37 7.44 9.58 -7.65
N PRO A 38 6.69 10.64 -8.00
CA PRO A 38 7.17 12.01 -7.83
C PRO A 38 7.39 12.33 -6.34
N GLY A 39 8.48 13.05 -6.03
CA GLY A 39 8.83 13.50 -4.69
C GLY A 39 8.11 14.79 -4.26
N GLY A 40 8.65 15.48 -3.25
CA GLY A 40 8.21 16.84 -2.89
C GLY A 40 6.89 16.96 -2.12
N TYR A 41 6.32 15.87 -1.59
CA TYR A 41 5.05 15.88 -0.84
C TYR A 41 5.20 15.66 0.68
N LEU A 42 6.44 15.69 1.19
CA LEU A 42 6.79 15.50 2.60
C LEU A 42 7.12 16.86 3.25
N GLN A 43 6.82 17.03 4.54
CA GLN A 43 6.99 18.33 5.22
C GLN A 43 8.41 18.61 5.75
N TYR A 44 9.23 17.57 5.94
CA TYR A 44 10.54 17.70 6.58
C TYR A 44 11.66 17.81 5.54
N VAL A 45 12.60 18.74 5.78
CA VAL A 45 13.73 19.06 4.88
C VAL A 45 14.49 17.83 4.42
N VAL A 46 14.77 16.89 5.33
CA VAL A 46 15.50 15.65 5.04
C VAL A 46 14.88 14.84 3.89
N TYR A 47 13.56 14.90 3.72
CA TYR A 47 12.86 14.13 2.69
C TYR A 47 12.63 14.89 1.38
N ILE A 48 12.75 16.22 1.38
CA ILE A 48 12.49 17.06 0.20
C ILE A 48 13.76 17.63 -0.42
N VAL A 49 14.93 17.44 0.20
CA VAL A 49 16.21 17.93 -0.33
C VAL A 49 16.49 17.42 -1.75
N THR A 50 16.24 16.14 -2.01
CA THR A 50 16.42 15.53 -3.34
C THR A 50 15.27 15.87 -4.31
N SER A 51 14.16 16.40 -3.79
CA SER A 51 13.04 16.93 -4.58
C SER A 51 13.17 18.43 -4.87
N LEU A 52 14.26 19.06 -4.40
CA LEU A 52 14.51 20.50 -4.49
C LEU A 52 13.42 21.36 -3.81
N GLY A 53 12.80 20.81 -2.75
CA GLY A 53 11.78 21.48 -1.97
C GLY A 53 10.39 20.84 -2.11
N PHE A 54 9.38 21.59 -1.70
CA PHE A 54 7.99 21.13 -1.67
C PHE A 54 7.30 21.37 -3.02
N ALA A 55 6.83 20.30 -3.65
CA ALA A 55 6.12 20.32 -4.92
C ALA A 55 4.61 20.24 -4.66
N ARG A 56 3.94 21.40 -4.66
CA ARG A 56 2.52 21.50 -4.31
C ARG A 56 1.60 20.62 -5.17
N GLN A 57 1.87 20.53 -6.48
CA GLN A 57 1.11 19.65 -7.39
C GLN A 57 1.20 18.18 -6.98
N SER A 58 2.37 17.70 -6.57
CA SER A 58 2.56 16.32 -6.10
C SER A 58 1.85 16.06 -4.78
N PHE A 59 1.85 17.04 -3.87
CA PHE A 59 1.10 16.95 -2.62
C PHE A 59 -0.42 16.93 -2.87
N ASP A 60 -0.93 17.89 -3.64
CA ASP A 60 -2.37 18.05 -3.88
C ASP A 60 -2.95 16.81 -4.57
N VAL A 61 -2.31 16.28 -5.62
CA VAL A 61 -2.82 15.09 -6.33
C VAL A 61 -2.86 13.84 -5.43
N ILE A 62 -1.92 13.70 -4.48
CA ILE A 62 -1.92 12.60 -3.52
C ILE A 62 -3.08 12.76 -2.53
N VAL A 63 -3.23 13.95 -1.95
CA VAL A 63 -4.32 14.23 -1.00
C VAL A 63 -5.68 14.06 -1.67
N ASP A 64 -5.87 14.65 -2.86
CA ASP A 64 -7.10 14.57 -3.65
C ASP A 64 -7.43 13.12 -4.02
N GLY A 65 -6.42 12.34 -4.42
CA GLY A 65 -6.59 10.93 -4.74
C GLY A 65 -7.03 10.08 -3.55
N ILE A 66 -6.44 10.32 -2.37
CA ILE A 66 -6.80 9.60 -1.13
C ILE A 66 -8.21 10.00 -0.66
N GLU A 67 -8.55 11.29 -0.64
CA GLU A 67 -9.90 11.75 -0.30
C GLU A 67 -10.92 11.09 -1.23
N LYS A 68 -10.68 11.15 -2.54
CA LYS A 68 -11.58 10.62 -3.54
C LYS A 68 -11.76 9.10 -3.42
N SER A 69 -10.72 8.34 -3.06
CA SER A 69 -10.84 6.89 -2.87
C SER A 69 -11.64 6.52 -1.62
N ILE A 70 -11.49 7.29 -0.53
CA ILE A 70 -12.29 7.11 0.69
C ILE A 70 -13.77 7.41 0.40
N VAL A 71 -14.05 8.53 -0.28
CA VAL A 71 -15.43 8.89 -0.67
C VAL A 71 -16.03 7.79 -1.55
N GLN A 72 -15.33 7.32 -2.58
CA GLN A 72 -15.84 6.22 -3.42
C GLN A 72 -16.12 4.93 -2.64
N ALA A 73 -15.28 4.58 -1.66
CA ALA A 73 -15.51 3.43 -0.81
C ALA A 73 -16.71 3.62 0.14
N HIS A 74 -16.87 4.81 0.73
CA HIS A 74 -17.99 5.15 1.61
C HIS A 74 -19.34 5.09 0.88
N GLU A 75 -19.43 5.70 -0.30
CA GLU A 75 -20.67 5.76 -1.08
C GLU A 75 -21.03 4.40 -1.73
N ASN A 76 -20.16 3.40 -1.63
CA ASN A 76 -20.38 2.06 -2.19
C ASN A 76 -20.28 0.97 -1.11
N LEU A 77 -20.65 1.28 0.13
CA LEU A 77 -20.75 0.30 1.22
C LEU A 77 -21.83 -0.76 0.92
N ARG A 78 -21.50 -2.03 1.14
CA ARG A 78 -22.38 -3.18 0.88
C ARG A 78 -22.24 -4.26 1.95
N PRO A 79 -23.32 -5.03 2.23
CA PRO A 79 -23.22 -6.18 3.11
C PRO A 79 -22.34 -7.27 2.48
N GLY A 80 -21.41 -7.81 3.27
CA GLY A 80 -20.44 -8.78 2.79
C GLY A 80 -19.75 -9.55 3.90
N SER A 81 -18.67 -10.23 3.54
CA SER A 81 -17.83 -11.00 4.45
C SER A 81 -16.35 -10.77 4.15
N ILE A 82 -15.53 -10.89 5.19
CA ILE A 82 -14.08 -10.76 5.11
C ILE A 82 -13.48 -12.13 5.44
N PHE A 83 -12.59 -12.61 4.58
CA PHE A 83 -11.84 -13.85 4.81
C PHE A 83 -10.36 -13.53 4.93
N VAL A 84 -9.64 -14.28 5.75
CA VAL A 84 -8.18 -14.18 5.89
C VAL A 84 -7.54 -15.48 5.43
N ASN A 85 -6.43 -15.38 4.71
CA ASN A 85 -5.58 -16.51 4.40
C ASN A 85 -4.10 -16.13 4.51
N LYS A 86 -3.26 -17.14 4.73
CA LYS A 86 -1.81 -17.00 4.80
C LYS A 86 -1.15 -18.01 3.88
N GLY A 87 -0.05 -17.62 3.24
CA GLY A 87 0.70 -18.50 2.36
C GLY A 87 2.17 -18.12 2.30
N GLU A 88 3.03 -19.11 2.09
CA GLU A 88 4.46 -18.89 1.90
C GLU A 88 4.75 -18.51 0.45
N ILE A 89 5.47 -17.42 0.22
CA ILE A 89 5.95 -16.99 -1.09
C ILE A 89 7.47 -17.06 -1.11
N LEU A 90 8.01 -18.03 -1.83
CA LEU A 90 9.45 -18.17 -2.03
C LEU A 90 9.95 -17.24 -3.15
N ASP A 91 11.26 -16.95 -3.13
CA ASP A 91 11.96 -16.23 -4.20
C ASP A 91 11.45 -14.84 -4.60
N ALA A 92 10.61 -14.20 -3.78
CA ALA A 92 10.11 -12.84 -3.99
C ALA A 92 10.95 -11.72 -3.32
N GLY A 93 12.18 -12.04 -2.90
CA GLY A 93 13.10 -11.09 -2.28
C GLY A 93 14.23 -11.74 -1.48
N VAL A 94 15.21 -10.91 -1.12
CA VAL A 94 16.41 -11.27 -0.33
C VAL A 94 16.63 -10.29 0.83
N ASN A 95 17.34 -10.74 1.86
CA ASN A 95 17.78 -9.84 2.93
C ASN A 95 18.98 -9.01 2.43
N ARG A 96 18.81 -7.69 2.34
CA ARG A 96 19.87 -6.77 1.88
C ARG A 96 20.94 -6.43 2.94
N SER A 97 20.80 -6.92 4.16
CA SER A 97 21.73 -6.69 5.28
C SER A 97 21.86 -7.96 6.14
N PRO A 98 22.30 -9.09 5.56
CA PRO A 98 22.34 -10.37 6.25
C PRO A 98 23.28 -10.35 7.45
N SER A 99 24.40 -9.63 7.38
CA SER A 99 25.33 -9.47 8.52
C SER A 99 24.67 -8.81 9.73
N ALA A 100 23.83 -7.79 9.52
CA ALA A 100 23.08 -7.15 10.59
C ALA A 100 22.04 -8.10 11.19
N TYR A 101 21.37 -8.91 10.36
CA TYR A 101 20.45 -9.95 10.86
C TYR A 101 21.16 -10.96 11.76
N LEU A 102 22.41 -11.33 11.46
CA LEU A 102 23.18 -12.26 12.30
C LEU A 102 23.53 -11.70 13.69
N ASN A 103 23.44 -10.39 13.89
CA ASN A 103 23.63 -9.77 15.21
C ASN A 103 22.41 -9.94 16.13
N ASN A 104 21.26 -10.39 15.61
CA ASN A 104 20.12 -10.75 16.46
C ASN A 104 20.48 -11.99 17.32
N PRO A 105 19.99 -12.08 18.58
CA PRO A 105 20.25 -13.22 19.45
C PRO A 105 19.96 -14.55 18.75
N GLU A 106 20.87 -15.52 18.90
CA GLU A 106 20.71 -16.84 18.26
C GLU A 106 19.39 -17.51 18.63
N ALA A 107 19.02 -17.46 19.93
CA ALA A 107 17.76 -17.99 20.42
C ALA A 107 16.51 -17.35 19.77
N GLU A 108 16.60 -16.12 19.27
CA GLU A 108 15.54 -15.49 18.48
C GLU A 108 15.58 -15.98 17.03
N ARG A 109 16.75 -15.95 16.38
CA ARG A 109 16.92 -16.37 14.97
C ARG A 109 16.47 -17.81 14.75
N SER A 110 16.73 -18.71 15.69
CA SER A 110 16.34 -20.13 15.62
C SER A 110 14.82 -20.35 15.62
N LYS A 111 14.00 -19.34 15.93
CA LYS A 111 12.53 -19.40 15.82
C LYS A 111 12.03 -19.25 14.39
N TYR A 112 12.88 -18.82 13.46
CA TYR A 112 12.50 -18.50 12.08
C TYR A 112 13.28 -19.36 11.09
N LYS A 113 12.58 -19.87 10.06
CA LYS A 113 13.18 -20.71 9.01
C LYS A 113 14.08 -19.93 8.05
N TYR A 114 13.82 -18.64 7.85
CA TYR A 114 14.54 -17.79 6.90
C TYR A 114 14.94 -16.47 7.55
N ASN A 115 15.88 -15.76 6.92
CA ASN A 115 16.28 -14.39 7.31
C ASN A 115 15.47 -13.29 6.59
N VAL A 116 14.37 -13.68 5.96
CA VAL A 116 13.38 -12.83 5.30
C VAL A 116 12.00 -13.35 5.65
N ASP A 117 11.02 -12.46 5.80
CA ASP A 117 9.65 -12.88 5.98
C ASP A 117 9.09 -13.41 4.64
N LYS A 118 8.68 -14.67 4.63
CA LYS A 118 8.12 -15.35 3.45
C LYS A 118 6.61 -15.50 3.55
N GLU A 119 5.97 -15.16 4.67
CA GLU A 119 4.52 -15.26 4.82
C GLU A 119 3.84 -14.05 4.17
N MET A 120 2.93 -14.30 3.23
CA MET A 120 1.95 -13.32 2.79
C MET A 120 0.65 -13.52 3.57
N THR A 121 0.08 -12.44 4.08
CA THR A 121 -1.29 -12.42 4.62
C THR A 121 -2.22 -11.71 3.64
N LEU A 122 -3.31 -12.36 3.25
CA LEU A 122 -4.33 -11.85 2.35
C LEU A 122 -5.65 -11.68 3.10
N LEU A 123 -6.29 -10.52 2.96
CA LEU A 123 -7.70 -10.32 3.25
C LEU A 123 -8.49 -10.30 1.93
N LYS A 124 -9.56 -11.09 1.88
CA LYS A 124 -10.49 -11.14 0.75
C LYS A 124 -11.82 -10.56 1.18
N PHE A 125 -12.33 -9.61 0.40
CA PHE A 125 -13.63 -8.99 0.59
C PHE A 125 -14.63 -9.60 -0.40
N VAL A 126 -15.76 -10.09 0.11
CA VAL A 126 -16.79 -10.75 -0.68
C VAL A 126 -18.13 -10.07 -0.41
N ASP A 127 -18.74 -9.54 -1.45
CA ASP A 127 -20.11 -9.05 -1.43
C ASP A 127 -21.09 -10.23 -1.44
N LYS A 128 -22.20 -10.09 -0.71
CA LYS A 128 -23.20 -11.15 -0.55
C LYS A 128 -23.91 -11.55 -1.85
N GLN A 129 -24.05 -10.61 -2.78
CA GLN A 129 -24.74 -10.80 -4.06
C GLN A 129 -23.76 -11.00 -5.23
N TRP A 130 -22.67 -10.23 -5.27
CA TRP A 130 -21.77 -10.13 -6.43
C TRP A 130 -20.48 -10.95 -6.30
N GLY A 131 -20.24 -11.56 -5.14
CA GLY A 131 -19.03 -12.36 -4.91
C GLY A 131 -17.81 -11.50 -4.61
N PRO A 132 -16.58 -11.92 -4.98
CA PRO A 132 -15.35 -11.20 -4.63
C PRO A 132 -15.32 -9.77 -5.18
N VAL A 133 -15.08 -8.78 -4.31
CA VAL A 133 -15.04 -7.35 -4.68
C VAL A 133 -13.68 -6.69 -4.44
N GLY A 134 -12.78 -7.35 -3.71
CA GLY A 134 -11.46 -6.81 -3.49
C GLY A 134 -10.58 -7.70 -2.63
N SER A 135 -9.30 -7.34 -2.56
CA SER A 135 -8.35 -7.97 -1.65
C SER A 135 -7.33 -6.96 -1.12
N PHE A 136 -6.77 -7.24 0.05
CA PHE A 136 -5.65 -6.51 0.63
C PHE A 136 -4.55 -7.51 0.98
N ASN A 137 -3.32 -7.24 0.57
CA ASN A 137 -2.19 -8.16 0.75
C ASN A 137 -1.03 -7.52 1.51
N TRP A 138 -0.58 -8.17 2.57
CA TRP A 138 0.66 -7.86 3.27
C TRP A 138 1.75 -8.87 2.89
N PHE A 139 2.86 -8.36 2.35
CA PHE A 139 4.06 -9.14 2.07
C PHE A 139 5.29 -8.23 2.09
N ALA A 140 6.36 -8.65 2.77
CA ALA A 140 7.54 -7.83 2.99
C ALA A 140 8.51 -7.85 1.79
N THR A 141 8.40 -6.85 0.91
CA THR A 141 9.37 -6.61 -0.17
C THR A 141 9.44 -5.12 -0.50
N HIS A 142 10.62 -4.66 -0.94
CA HIS A 142 10.82 -3.26 -1.32
C HIS A 142 10.26 -2.99 -2.73
N GLY A 143 9.59 -1.86 -2.92
CA GLY A 143 9.19 -1.37 -4.24
C GLY A 143 10.35 -0.71 -4.99
N THR A 144 11.39 -1.50 -5.28
CA THR A 144 12.64 -1.08 -5.92
C THR A 144 13.04 -1.98 -7.10
N SER A 145 12.08 -2.61 -7.77
CA SER A 145 12.34 -3.35 -9.00
C SER A 145 12.70 -2.40 -10.15
N MET A 146 12.10 -1.22 -10.18
CA MET A 146 12.55 -0.11 -11.03
C MET A 146 13.81 0.51 -10.41
N SER A 147 14.88 0.55 -11.19
CA SER A 147 16.17 1.06 -10.72
C SER A 147 16.20 2.60 -10.62
N ARG A 148 17.24 3.15 -10.01
CA ARG A 148 17.48 4.61 -9.90
C ARG A 148 17.63 5.34 -11.24
N THR A 149 17.84 4.65 -12.36
CA THR A 149 17.95 5.26 -13.69
C THR A 149 16.61 5.31 -14.43
N ASN A 150 15.57 4.70 -13.88
CA ASN A 150 14.22 4.81 -14.42
C ASN A 150 13.68 6.24 -14.24
N SER A 151 13.16 6.82 -15.32
CA SER A 151 12.53 8.15 -15.33
C SER A 151 11.00 8.11 -15.42
N LEU A 152 10.39 6.91 -15.50
CA LEU A 152 8.94 6.75 -15.65
C LEU A 152 8.25 6.59 -14.30
N ILE A 153 7.06 7.18 -14.14
CA ILE A 153 6.23 6.96 -12.95
C ILE A 153 5.74 5.50 -12.93
N SER A 154 5.88 4.82 -11.79
CA SER A 154 5.49 3.43 -11.65
C SER A 154 5.08 3.06 -10.21
N GLY A 155 4.10 2.16 -10.10
CA GLY A 155 3.76 1.49 -8.85
C GLY A 155 4.74 0.37 -8.46
N ASP A 156 5.79 0.14 -9.27
CA ASP A 156 6.80 -0.90 -9.07
C ASP A 156 6.19 -2.31 -8.99
N ASN A 157 6.87 -3.27 -8.37
CA ASN A 157 6.42 -4.66 -8.25
C ASN A 157 5.03 -4.80 -7.58
N LYS A 158 4.77 -4.09 -6.48
CA LYS A 158 3.49 -4.13 -5.78
C LYS A 158 2.35 -3.51 -6.58
N GLY A 159 2.62 -2.42 -7.30
CA GLY A 159 1.64 -1.82 -8.20
C GLY A 159 1.32 -2.71 -9.40
N LEU A 160 2.33 -3.38 -9.96
CA LEU A 160 2.13 -4.36 -11.02
C LEU A 160 1.25 -5.54 -10.56
N LEU A 161 1.51 -6.07 -9.36
CA LEU A 161 0.68 -7.14 -8.78
C LEU A 161 -0.76 -6.70 -8.55
N ALA A 162 -0.99 -5.50 -8.02
CA ALA A 162 -2.33 -4.94 -7.87
C ALA A 162 -3.02 -4.81 -9.23
N ARG A 163 -2.31 -4.29 -10.24
CA ARG A 163 -2.84 -4.15 -11.60
C ARG A 163 -3.21 -5.48 -12.23
N PHE A 164 -2.37 -6.51 -12.09
CA PHE A 164 -2.67 -7.85 -12.59
C PHE A 164 -3.89 -8.45 -11.92
N MET A 165 -4.07 -8.24 -10.62
CA MET A 165 -5.24 -8.72 -9.92
C MET A 165 -6.52 -8.02 -10.39
N GLU A 166 -6.48 -6.70 -10.54
CA GLU A 166 -7.60 -5.91 -11.08
C GLU A 166 -7.95 -6.35 -12.51
N ASP A 167 -6.96 -6.49 -13.39
CA ASP A 167 -7.15 -6.93 -14.76
C ASP A 167 -7.70 -8.37 -14.84
N LEU A 168 -7.24 -9.28 -13.97
CA LEU A 168 -7.75 -10.66 -13.91
C LEU A 168 -9.23 -10.67 -13.52
N VAL A 169 -9.62 -9.94 -12.48
CA VAL A 169 -11.03 -9.87 -12.04
C VAL A 169 -11.90 -9.27 -13.15
N ASN A 170 -11.44 -8.21 -13.80
CA ASN A 170 -12.19 -7.56 -14.89
C ASN A 170 -12.31 -8.45 -16.15
N ARG A 171 -11.36 -9.36 -16.40
CA ARG A 171 -11.42 -10.31 -17.53
C ARG A 171 -12.39 -11.47 -17.30
N VAL A 172 -12.65 -11.84 -16.05
CA VAL A 172 -13.56 -12.95 -15.71
C VAL A 172 -15.04 -12.57 -15.89
N ASP A 173 -15.35 -11.30 -16.21
CA ASP A 173 -16.72 -10.82 -16.47
C ASP A 173 -17.24 -11.10 -17.92
N PHE A 174 -16.46 -11.80 -18.77
CA PHE A 174 -16.92 -12.32 -20.09
C PHE A 174 -17.54 -13.73 -20.00
N GLY A 175 -18.35 -13.96 -18.97
CA GLY A 175 -18.97 -15.25 -18.72
C GLY A 175 -20.14 -15.18 -17.76
N ARG A 176 -21.08 -14.26 -17.98
CA ARG A 176 -22.45 -14.49 -17.53
C ARG A 176 -22.96 -15.74 -18.24
N CYS A 177 -23.34 -16.74 -17.45
CA CYS A 177 -24.09 -17.91 -17.90
C CYS A 177 -25.30 -17.53 -18.76
#